data_AF-H5USR8-F1
#
_entry.id   AF-H5USR8-F1
#
_cell.length_a   1.000
_cell.length_b   1.000
_cell.length_c   1.000
_cell.angle_alpha   90.00
_cell.angle_beta   90.00
_cell.angle_gamma   90.00
#
_symmetry.space_group_name_H-M   'P 1'
#
loop_
_entity.id
_entity.type
_entity.pdbx_description
1 polymer ?
#
loop_
_entity_poly.entity_id
_entity_poly.type
_entity_poly.pdbx_seq_one_letter_code
_entity_poly.pdbx_strand_id
1 'polypeptide(L)'
;MSTSTRVPARTVLAVALVSGGLLASGAAADAAPRGKTRAPSYGVERVGDAFASSDGSSRFGTSALGIADSGVVLAGRSDGSRYLGRPTRTRDLAPVGDAAPYGVHAPVLSPSGTPYAGGYQALVRWTARGVEPARLVEGEESRFYSIGLGGANDAGVVTGCSSYVKVGWPFIGSFRDGVRTMTWPKDFGTCSSGGISRAGVAVITQEHPGFRTHDLVYPRAATMTTAGIRYLKAPAGIGTSADAISPNGKYIVGRTYLDESPTGVARLSTTRNPAPLRGAGDMRPVAVTDTGVVVGVENGRAVSWANGRKTDLTSVSRLPRGWVLTDVAGINPKGQIAATASVGDRETAAVRLTPQGRARR
;
A
#
# COMPACT_ATOMS: atom_id res chain seq x y z
N MET A 1 -42.92 -50.56 28.89
CA MET A 1 -41.67 -50.67 28.10
C MET A 1 -41.01 -49.30 28.09
N SER A 2 -39.92 -49.13 28.84
CA SER A 2 -39.17 -47.87 28.94
C SER A 2 -37.71 -48.19 28.60
N THR A 3 -37.20 -47.63 27.51
CA THR A 3 -35.82 -47.81 27.05
C THR A 3 -34.97 -46.65 27.56
N SER A 4 -34.18 -46.95 28.59
CA SER A 4 -33.14 -46.08 29.14
C SER A 4 -31.89 -46.13 28.25
N THR A 5 -31.61 -45.05 27.51
CA THR A 5 -30.34 -44.84 26.81
C THR A 5 -29.36 -44.06 27.70
N ARG A 6 -28.33 -44.76 28.19
CA ARG A 6 -27.17 -44.13 28.84
C ARG A 6 -26.25 -43.51 27.79
N VAL A 7 -25.96 -42.22 27.92
CA VAL A 7 -24.94 -41.52 27.15
C VAL A 7 -23.57 -41.76 27.81
N PRO A 8 -22.52 -42.18 27.09
CA PRO A 8 -21.20 -42.33 27.67
C PRO A 8 -20.55 -40.96 27.93
N ALA A 9 -19.99 -40.82 29.13
CA ALA A 9 -19.20 -39.67 29.54
C ALA A 9 -18.00 -39.49 28.61
N ARG A 10 -17.97 -38.38 27.87
CA ARG A 10 -16.80 -37.96 27.12
C ARG A 10 -15.80 -37.31 28.09
N THR A 11 -14.64 -37.95 28.17
CA THR A 11 -13.43 -37.45 28.82
C THR A 11 -13.11 -36.04 28.32
N VAL A 12 -13.21 -35.05 29.20
CA VAL A 12 -12.73 -33.69 28.96
C VAL A 12 -11.21 -33.73 29.07
N LEU A 13 -10.52 -33.73 27.93
CA LEU A 13 -9.08 -33.58 27.88
C LEU A 13 -8.75 -32.11 28.19
N ALA A 14 -8.21 -31.84 29.37
CA ALA A 14 -7.65 -30.54 29.71
C ALA A 14 -6.41 -30.29 28.84
N VAL A 15 -6.56 -29.44 27.80
CA VAL A 15 -5.43 -28.93 27.03
C VAL A 15 -4.71 -27.92 27.92
N ALA A 16 -3.57 -28.32 28.49
CA ALA A 16 -2.66 -27.41 29.15
C ALA A 16 -2.12 -26.40 28.13
N LEU A 17 -2.40 -25.12 28.35
CA LEU A 17 -1.76 -23.99 27.67
C LEU A 17 -0.25 -24.05 27.93
N VAL A 18 0.51 -24.52 26.95
CA VAL A 18 1.96 -24.36 26.91
C VAL A 18 2.25 -22.94 26.42
N SER A 19 2.14 -21.99 27.35
CA SER A 19 2.64 -20.62 27.21
C SER A 19 4.15 -20.61 27.50
N GLY A 20 4.98 -21.15 26.61
CA GLY A 20 6.40 -21.23 26.91
C GLY A 20 7.25 -21.68 25.75
N GLY A 21 8.04 -20.74 25.20
CA GLY A 21 9.16 -21.07 24.32
C GLY A 21 8.95 -20.72 22.85
N LEU A 22 8.68 -19.45 22.54
CA LEU A 22 9.08 -18.90 21.24
C LEU A 22 10.60 -18.84 21.23
N LEU A 23 11.18 -19.92 20.72
CA LEU A 23 12.58 -20.16 20.49
C LEU A 23 13.23 -18.92 19.85
N ALA A 24 14.21 -18.39 20.57
CA ALA A 24 15.22 -17.48 20.06
C ALA A 24 16.09 -18.23 19.04
N SER A 25 15.56 -18.52 17.86
CA SER A 25 16.41 -18.83 16.71
C SER A 25 17.09 -17.53 16.31
N GLY A 26 18.38 -17.43 16.59
CA GLY A 26 19.25 -16.31 16.26
C GLY A 26 19.29 -16.06 14.76
N ALA A 27 18.28 -15.39 14.23
CA ALA A 27 18.50 -14.51 13.10
C ALA A 27 19.44 -13.43 13.63
N ALA A 28 20.68 -13.42 13.14
CA ALA A 28 21.56 -12.28 13.25
C ALA A 28 20.75 -11.08 12.73
N ALA A 29 20.11 -10.37 13.66
CA ALA A 29 19.51 -9.09 13.36
C ALA A 29 20.65 -8.28 12.80
N ASP A 30 20.45 -7.70 11.61
CA ASP A 30 21.32 -6.66 11.07
C ASP A 30 21.36 -5.54 12.12
N ALA A 31 22.22 -5.70 13.12
CA ALA A 31 22.45 -4.74 14.17
C ALA A 31 23.23 -3.64 13.48
N ALA A 32 22.47 -2.68 12.94
CA ALA A 32 23.03 -1.50 12.32
C ALA A 32 24.09 -0.94 13.29
N PRO A 33 25.30 -0.60 12.79
CA PRO A 33 26.36 -0.09 13.64
C PRO A 33 25.81 1.08 14.46
N ARG A 34 26.03 1.05 15.78
CA ARG A 34 25.58 2.06 16.77
C ARG A 34 26.32 3.41 16.62
N GLY A 35 26.60 3.84 15.39
CA GLY A 35 27.00 5.20 15.13
C GLY A 35 25.85 6.14 15.48
N LYS A 36 26.16 7.32 16.03
CA LYS A 36 25.19 8.41 16.20
C LYS A 36 24.73 8.89 14.82
N THR A 37 23.80 8.17 14.21
CA THR A 37 23.16 8.63 12.97
C THR A 37 22.33 9.85 13.34
N ARG A 38 22.71 11.01 12.79
CA ARG A 38 21.93 12.24 12.95
C ARG A 38 20.50 11.96 12.50
N ALA A 39 19.53 12.48 13.25
CA ALA A 39 18.12 12.38 12.85
C ALA A 39 17.96 12.94 11.42
N PRO A 40 17.15 12.28 10.57
CA PRO A 40 16.88 12.80 9.24
C PRO A 40 16.21 14.18 9.36
N SER A 41 16.39 15.02 8.34
CA SER A 41 15.67 16.28 8.23
C SER A 41 15.16 16.47 6.82
N TYR A 42 13.96 16.99 6.66
CA TYR A 42 13.30 17.16 5.37
C TYR A 42 12.94 18.61 5.09
N GLY A 43 13.19 19.03 3.85
CA GLY A 43 12.59 20.23 3.29
C GLY A 43 11.19 19.88 2.77
N VAL A 44 10.26 20.81 2.90
CA VAL A 44 8.86 20.61 2.49
C VAL A 44 8.54 21.56 1.34
N GLU A 45 7.94 21.02 0.30
CA GLU A 45 7.45 21.78 -0.84
C GLU A 45 5.98 21.41 -1.06
N ARG A 46 5.10 22.41 -1.13
CA ARG A 46 3.71 22.19 -1.57
C ARG A 46 3.72 21.80 -3.04
N VAL A 47 2.88 20.82 -3.40
CA VAL A 47 2.77 20.27 -4.74
C VAL A 47 1.60 20.94 -5.46
N GLY A 48 1.90 21.60 -6.58
CA GLY A 48 0.94 22.38 -7.36
C GLY A 48 0.70 23.77 -6.80
N ASP A 49 -0.06 24.57 -7.53
CA ASP A 49 -0.25 25.98 -7.22
C ASP A 49 -1.17 26.18 -6.01
N ALA A 50 -0.91 27.22 -5.23
CA ALA A 50 -1.81 27.67 -4.17
C ALA A 50 -3.18 28.13 -4.69
N PHE A 51 -3.31 28.28 -6.01
CA PHE A 51 -4.47 28.82 -6.73
C PHE A 51 -5.19 27.76 -7.58
N ALA A 52 -5.32 26.53 -7.07
CA ALA A 52 -6.24 25.56 -7.66
C ALA A 52 -7.67 26.17 -7.71
N SER A 53 -8.11 26.43 -8.95
CA SER A 53 -9.33 27.08 -9.47
C SER A 53 -9.78 28.42 -8.85
N SER A 54 -10.05 29.36 -9.75
CA SER A 54 -10.52 30.74 -9.49
C SER A 54 -11.99 30.82 -9.04
N ASP A 55 -12.71 29.70 -8.96
CA ASP A 55 -14.15 29.61 -8.68
C ASP A 55 -14.49 29.55 -7.17
N GLY A 56 -13.50 29.70 -6.28
CA GLY A 56 -13.73 30.02 -4.87
C GLY A 56 -14.29 28.90 -3.98
N SER A 57 -14.66 27.74 -4.56
CA SER A 57 -15.23 26.60 -3.80
C SER A 57 -14.22 25.47 -3.48
N SER A 58 -13.01 25.50 -4.05
CA SER A 58 -12.05 24.38 -4.01
C SER A 58 -10.68 24.68 -3.38
N ARG A 59 -10.48 25.88 -2.81
CA ARG A 59 -9.14 26.42 -2.45
C ARG A 59 -8.33 25.54 -1.47
N PHE A 60 -8.98 24.58 -0.82
CA PHE A 60 -8.41 23.80 0.25
C PHE A 60 -8.90 22.35 0.18
N GLY A 61 -7.96 21.39 0.14
CA GLY A 61 -8.30 19.97 0.06
C GLY A 61 -7.54 19.20 -1.01
N THR A 62 -6.20 19.29 -1.04
CA THR A 62 -5.39 18.41 -1.90
C THR A 62 -4.74 17.29 -1.10
N SER A 63 -4.78 16.08 -1.67
CA SER A 63 -4.16 14.89 -1.08
C SER A 63 -3.12 14.31 -2.04
N ALA A 64 -1.99 13.87 -1.51
CA ALA A 64 -1.01 13.11 -2.28
C ALA A 64 -1.52 11.69 -2.56
N LEU A 65 -1.24 11.19 -3.76
CA LEU A 65 -1.72 9.89 -4.24
C LEU A 65 -0.58 9.00 -4.78
N GLY A 66 0.59 9.58 -5.06
CA GLY A 66 1.80 8.83 -5.42
C GLY A 66 2.98 9.74 -5.74
N ILE A 67 4.17 9.15 -5.86
CA ILE A 67 5.40 9.86 -6.23
C ILE A 67 6.22 9.06 -7.26
N ALA A 68 6.70 9.74 -8.28
CA ALA A 68 7.58 9.20 -9.31
C ALA A 68 9.06 9.33 -8.91
N ASP A 69 9.95 8.65 -9.64
CA ASP A 69 11.41 8.73 -9.43
C ASP A 69 11.99 10.11 -9.75
N SER A 70 11.30 10.86 -10.62
CA SER A 70 11.59 12.25 -10.92
C SER A 70 11.23 13.20 -9.76
N GLY A 71 10.48 12.73 -8.76
CA GLY A 71 9.93 13.54 -7.69
C GLY A 71 8.67 14.32 -8.08
N VAL A 72 8.06 14.00 -9.23
CA VAL A 72 6.69 14.42 -9.55
C VAL A 72 5.72 13.71 -8.61
N VAL A 73 4.73 14.45 -8.11
CA VAL A 73 3.70 13.92 -7.23
C VAL A 73 2.37 13.90 -7.96
N LEU A 74 1.68 12.77 -7.92
CA LEU A 74 0.27 12.68 -8.30
C LEU A 74 -0.56 13.14 -7.11
N ALA A 75 -1.46 14.07 -7.34
CA ALA A 75 -2.32 14.63 -6.31
C ALA A 75 -3.77 14.71 -6.81
N GLY A 76 -4.69 14.71 -5.85
CA GLY A 76 -6.12 14.87 -6.11
C GLY A 76 -6.70 16.01 -5.30
N ARG A 77 -7.69 16.67 -5.89
CA ARG A 77 -8.51 17.69 -5.23
C ARG A 77 -9.80 17.07 -4.68
N SER A 78 -10.44 17.78 -3.76
CA SER A 78 -11.74 17.42 -3.16
C SER A 78 -12.88 17.32 -4.18
N ASP A 79 -12.80 18.06 -5.29
CA ASP A 79 -13.74 17.98 -6.43
C ASP A 79 -13.57 16.72 -7.31
N GLY A 80 -12.62 15.85 -6.99
CA GLY A 80 -12.33 14.63 -7.77
C GLY A 80 -11.34 14.83 -8.91
N SER A 81 -10.96 16.07 -9.26
CA SER A 81 -9.92 16.34 -10.26
C SER A 81 -8.55 15.88 -9.78
N ARG A 82 -7.66 15.62 -10.74
CA ARG A 82 -6.32 15.06 -10.52
C ARG A 82 -5.28 15.87 -11.28
N TYR A 83 -4.08 15.95 -10.73
CA TYR A 83 -2.99 16.67 -11.36
C TYR A 83 -1.64 16.03 -11.03
N LEU A 84 -0.67 16.25 -11.91
CA LEU A 84 0.74 16.04 -11.62
C LEU A 84 1.35 17.36 -11.18
N GLY A 85 1.92 17.39 -9.98
CA GLY A 85 2.61 18.56 -9.47
C GLY A 85 4.12 18.36 -9.35
N ARG A 86 4.83 19.44 -9.69
CA ARG A 86 6.20 19.73 -9.28
C ARG A 86 6.16 21.00 -8.41
N PRO A 87 7.25 21.35 -7.71
CA PRO A 87 7.38 22.73 -7.22
C PRO A 87 7.15 23.68 -8.40
N THR A 88 6.26 24.66 -8.20
CA THR A 88 5.91 25.74 -9.14
C THR A 88 5.28 25.35 -10.48
N ARG A 89 4.96 24.07 -10.72
CA ARG A 89 4.30 23.64 -11.95
C ARG A 89 3.24 22.59 -11.68
N THR A 90 2.04 22.86 -12.17
CA THR A 90 0.90 21.93 -12.16
C THR A 90 0.60 21.51 -13.60
N ARG A 91 0.33 20.22 -13.80
CA ARG A 91 -0.31 19.71 -15.02
C ARG A 91 -1.57 18.98 -14.64
N ASP A 92 -2.72 19.61 -14.88
CA ASP A 92 -4.00 18.95 -14.70
C ASP A 92 -4.10 17.72 -15.61
N LEU A 93 -4.67 16.65 -15.06
CA LEU A 93 -4.99 15.47 -15.83
C LEU A 93 -6.33 15.67 -16.52
N ALA A 94 -6.41 15.28 -17.79
CA ALA A 94 -7.64 15.35 -18.54
C ALA A 94 -8.77 14.59 -17.80
N PRO A 95 -10.00 15.12 -17.80
CA PRO A 95 -11.13 14.43 -17.21
C PRO A 95 -11.33 13.08 -17.89
N VAL A 96 -11.71 12.07 -17.12
CA VAL A 96 -11.91 10.72 -17.65
C VAL A 96 -13.19 10.59 -18.46
N GLY A 97 -14.19 11.46 -18.22
CA GLY A 97 -15.47 11.46 -18.95
C GLY A 97 -16.09 10.06 -19.04
N ASP A 98 -16.52 9.68 -20.23
CA ASP A 98 -17.13 8.38 -20.52
C ASP A 98 -16.18 7.19 -20.35
N ALA A 99 -14.87 7.41 -20.20
CA ALA A 99 -13.92 6.34 -19.93
C ALA A 99 -14.14 5.70 -18.55
N ALA A 100 -14.73 6.45 -17.61
CA ALA A 100 -15.08 5.97 -16.28
C ALA A 100 -16.31 6.76 -15.77
N PRO A 101 -17.53 6.41 -16.21
CA PRO A 101 -18.74 7.21 -15.98
C PRO A 101 -19.13 7.35 -14.51
N TYR A 102 -18.59 6.49 -13.65
CA TYR A 102 -18.79 6.51 -12.20
C TYR A 102 -17.57 7.03 -11.44
N GLY A 103 -16.66 7.72 -12.14
CA GLY A 103 -15.43 8.26 -11.58
C GLY A 103 -14.28 7.25 -11.53
N VAL A 104 -13.14 7.76 -11.08
CA VAL A 104 -11.92 7.00 -10.86
C VAL A 104 -11.66 6.74 -9.39
N HIS A 105 -11.18 5.54 -9.09
CA HIS A 105 -10.76 5.09 -7.78
C HIS A 105 -9.30 4.65 -7.82
N ALA A 106 -8.67 4.66 -6.64
CA ALA A 106 -7.31 4.15 -6.42
C ALA A 106 -6.29 4.59 -7.51
N PRO A 107 -6.13 5.90 -7.75
CA PRO A 107 -5.13 6.36 -8.69
C PRO A 107 -3.71 6.03 -8.19
N VAL A 108 -2.85 5.58 -9.09
CA VAL A 108 -1.45 5.25 -8.83
C VAL A 108 -0.54 5.97 -9.84
N LEU A 109 0.71 6.18 -9.46
CA LEU A 109 1.72 6.80 -10.31
C LEU A 109 2.86 5.81 -10.54
N SER A 110 3.19 5.51 -11.81
CA SER A 110 4.38 4.70 -12.11
C SER A 110 5.67 5.43 -11.72
N PRO A 111 6.80 4.73 -11.55
CA PRO A 111 8.07 5.40 -11.26
C PRO A 111 8.50 6.37 -12.39
N SER A 112 8.14 6.07 -13.65
CA SER A 112 8.29 6.95 -14.81
C SER A 112 7.38 8.19 -14.81
N GLY A 113 6.38 8.27 -13.94
CA GLY A 113 5.47 9.42 -13.81
C GLY A 113 4.22 9.35 -14.68
N THR A 114 3.85 8.16 -15.14
CA THR A 114 2.59 7.93 -15.87
C THR A 114 1.48 7.63 -14.84
N PRO A 115 0.40 8.42 -14.80
CA PRO A 115 -0.73 8.14 -13.92
C PRO A 115 -1.63 7.04 -14.48
N TYR A 116 -2.15 6.21 -13.58
CA TYR A 116 -3.15 5.19 -13.84
C TYR A 116 -4.26 5.28 -12.80
N ALA A 117 -5.47 4.85 -13.13
CA ALA A 117 -6.53 4.65 -12.16
C ALA A 117 -7.44 3.49 -12.59
N GLY A 118 -8.17 2.94 -11.63
CA GLY A 118 -9.29 2.06 -11.92
C GLY A 118 -10.61 2.82 -11.85
N GLY A 119 -11.65 2.29 -12.47
CA GLY A 119 -13.03 2.73 -12.33
C GLY A 119 -13.94 1.53 -12.07
N TYR A 120 -15.25 1.71 -12.22
CA TYR A 120 -16.21 0.61 -12.06
C TYR A 120 -16.01 -0.50 -13.11
N GLN A 121 -15.56 -0.15 -14.33
CA GLN A 121 -15.51 -1.09 -15.46
C GLN A 121 -14.29 -0.91 -16.38
N ALA A 122 -13.40 0.02 -16.07
CA ALA A 122 -12.25 0.32 -16.91
C ALA A 122 -11.02 0.66 -16.08
N LEU A 123 -9.87 0.36 -16.66
CA LEU A 123 -8.60 0.96 -16.28
C LEU A 123 -8.38 2.19 -17.16
N VAL A 124 -7.86 3.25 -16.59
CA VAL A 124 -7.50 4.46 -17.34
C VAL A 124 -6.03 4.74 -17.18
N ARG A 125 -5.41 5.19 -18.27
CA ARG A 125 -4.03 5.66 -18.33
C ARG A 125 -4.02 7.07 -18.90
N TRP A 126 -3.36 8.00 -18.21
CA TRP A 126 -3.15 9.34 -18.76
C TRP A 126 -1.84 9.38 -19.54
N THR A 127 -1.92 9.69 -20.84
CA THR A 127 -0.77 9.82 -21.73
C THR A 127 -0.55 11.28 -22.12
N ALA A 128 0.50 11.55 -22.89
CA ALA A 128 0.74 12.89 -23.46
C ALA A 128 -0.35 13.30 -24.47
N ARG A 129 -1.09 12.33 -25.04
CA ARG A 129 -2.13 12.55 -26.06
C ARG A 129 -3.55 12.60 -25.48
N GLY A 130 -3.74 12.35 -24.18
CA GLY A 130 -5.06 12.35 -23.54
C GLY A 130 -5.24 11.19 -22.57
N VAL A 131 -6.48 10.67 -22.49
CA VAL A 131 -6.84 9.52 -21.67
C VAL A 131 -7.00 8.31 -22.57
N GLU A 132 -6.38 7.19 -22.18
CA GLU A 132 -6.54 5.90 -22.85
C GLU A 132 -7.24 4.92 -21.89
N PRO A 133 -8.46 4.47 -22.22
CA PRO A 133 -9.12 3.41 -21.47
C PRO A 133 -8.61 2.02 -21.92
N ALA A 134 -8.49 1.11 -20.98
CA ALA A 134 -8.42 -0.32 -21.24
C ALA A 134 -9.53 -1.02 -20.44
N ARG A 135 -10.26 -1.92 -21.10
CA ARG A 135 -11.14 -2.85 -20.39
C ARG A 135 -10.28 -3.99 -19.85
N LEU A 136 -10.61 -4.47 -18.66
CA LEU A 136 -10.07 -5.74 -18.19
C LEU A 136 -10.53 -6.82 -19.17
N VAL A 137 -9.60 -7.63 -19.66
CA VAL A 137 -9.93 -8.77 -20.51
C VAL A 137 -10.28 -9.91 -19.56
N GLU A 138 -11.55 -10.27 -19.49
CA GLU A 138 -11.99 -11.39 -18.66
C GLU A 138 -12.85 -12.40 -19.41
N GLY A 139 -12.73 -13.66 -18.94
CA GLY A 139 -13.63 -14.75 -19.27
C GLY A 139 -15.01 -14.55 -18.61
N GLU A 140 -16.03 -14.57 -19.47
CA GLU A 140 -17.47 -14.80 -19.29
C GLU A 140 -18.31 -14.13 -18.17
N GLU A 141 -17.82 -13.51 -17.10
CA GLU A 141 -18.71 -12.95 -16.05
C GLU A 141 -18.48 -11.45 -15.75
N SER A 142 -19.06 -10.61 -16.61
CA SER A 142 -18.81 -9.18 -16.80
C SER A 142 -19.50 -8.21 -15.82
N ARG A 143 -19.37 -8.36 -14.49
CA ARG A 143 -19.97 -7.39 -13.53
C ARG A 143 -19.08 -6.95 -12.38
N PHE A 144 -17.91 -6.38 -12.62
CA PHE A 144 -17.16 -5.74 -11.54
C PHE A 144 -17.87 -4.50 -10.96
N TYR A 145 -17.80 -4.34 -9.65
CA TYR A 145 -18.26 -3.12 -8.97
C TYR A 145 -17.15 -2.08 -8.88
N SER A 146 -15.89 -2.49 -8.71
CA SER A 146 -14.78 -1.54 -8.77
C SER A 146 -13.46 -2.21 -9.08
N ILE A 147 -12.58 -1.47 -9.74
CA ILE A 147 -11.20 -1.86 -9.99
C ILE A 147 -10.31 -1.01 -9.10
N GLY A 148 -9.72 -1.60 -8.07
CA GLY A 148 -8.73 -0.96 -7.21
C GLY A 148 -7.32 -1.25 -7.70
N LEU A 149 -6.56 -0.26 -8.15
CA LEU A 149 -5.15 -0.44 -8.46
C LEU A 149 -4.31 -0.44 -7.17
N GLY A 150 -3.32 -1.33 -7.11
CA GLY A 150 -2.27 -1.30 -6.08
C GLY A 150 -0.96 -0.70 -6.57
N GLY A 151 -0.69 -0.72 -7.88
CA GLY A 151 0.51 -0.10 -8.43
C GLY A 151 0.68 -0.27 -9.94
N ALA A 152 1.65 0.48 -10.47
CA ALA A 152 2.11 0.41 -11.84
C ALA A 152 3.64 0.49 -11.88
N ASN A 153 4.30 -0.26 -12.77
CA ASN A 153 5.75 -0.18 -12.95
C ASN A 153 6.15 0.58 -14.23
N ASP A 154 7.46 0.69 -14.47
CA ASP A 154 8.02 1.44 -15.61
C ASP A 154 7.70 0.82 -16.98
N ALA A 155 7.43 -0.49 -17.03
CA ALA A 155 6.98 -1.18 -18.22
C ALA A 155 5.48 -0.96 -18.50
N GLY A 156 4.76 -0.23 -17.64
CA GLY A 156 3.32 -0.03 -17.74
C GLY A 156 2.52 -1.28 -17.35
N VAL A 157 3.13 -2.22 -16.63
CA VAL A 157 2.40 -3.32 -16.00
C VAL A 157 1.70 -2.77 -14.77
N VAL A 158 0.39 -2.97 -14.72
CA VAL A 158 -0.48 -2.60 -13.61
C VAL A 158 -0.89 -3.83 -12.83
N THR A 159 -1.15 -3.64 -11.54
CA THR A 159 -1.72 -4.65 -10.66
C THR A 159 -2.81 -4.05 -9.80
N GLY A 160 -3.75 -4.88 -9.37
CA GLY A 160 -4.79 -4.47 -8.47
C GLY A 160 -5.70 -5.64 -8.13
N CYS A 161 -6.86 -5.26 -7.60
CA CYS A 161 -7.95 -6.14 -7.26
C CYS A 161 -9.23 -5.58 -7.86
N SER A 162 -9.89 -6.37 -8.69
CA SER A 162 -11.27 -6.12 -9.06
C SER A 162 -12.15 -6.68 -7.95
N SER A 163 -13.16 -5.92 -7.52
CA SER A 163 -14.08 -6.34 -6.49
C SER A 163 -15.49 -6.51 -7.05
N TYR A 164 -16.07 -7.66 -6.75
CA TYR A 164 -17.49 -7.95 -6.80
C TYR A 164 -18.06 -7.96 -5.39
N VAL A 165 -19.39 -8.03 -5.26
CA VAL A 165 -20.04 -8.19 -3.96
C VAL A 165 -19.47 -9.44 -3.28
N LYS A 166 -18.61 -9.22 -2.28
CA LYS A 166 -17.95 -10.20 -1.39
C LYS A 166 -16.78 -11.01 -1.99
N VAL A 167 -16.38 -10.79 -3.24
CA VAL A 167 -15.26 -11.51 -3.88
C VAL A 167 -14.36 -10.53 -4.62
N GLY A 168 -13.05 -10.64 -4.44
CA GLY A 168 -12.07 -9.88 -5.20
C GLY A 168 -11.19 -10.79 -6.05
N TRP A 169 -11.00 -10.45 -7.33
CA TRP A 169 -10.03 -11.12 -8.19
C TRP A 169 -8.85 -10.20 -8.42
N PRO A 170 -7.62 -10.64 -8.14
CA PRO A 170 -6.48 -9.84 -8.47
C PRO A 170 -6.28 -9.87 -9.98
N PHE A 171 -5.62 -8.85 -10.48
CA PHE A 171 -5.18 -8.82 -11.85
C PHE A 171 -3.76 -8.32 -11.96
N ILE A 172 -3.14 -8.72 -13.06
CA ILE A 172 -1.85 -8.21 -13.48
C ILE A 172 -1.77 -8.21 -15.01
N GLY A 173 -1.18 -7.18 -15.58
CA GLY A 173 -0.93 -7.12 -17.01
C GLY A 173 -0.64 -5.70 -17.47
N SER A 174 -0.60 -5.49 -18.78
CA SER A 174 -0.26 -4.20 -19.38
C SER A 174 -1.41 -3.72 -20.27
N PHE A 175 -1.47 -2.41 -20.50
CA PHE A 175 -2.43 -1.86 -21.47
C PHE A 175 -2.14 -2.34 -22.92
N ARG A 176 -0.92 -2.78 -23.19
CA ARG A 176 -0.49 -3.25 -24.52
C ARG A 176 -0.85 -4.70 -24.76
N ASP A 177 -0.64 -5.55 -23.75
CA ASP A 177 -0.72 -7.01 -23.87
C ASP A 177 -2.01 -7.57 -23.24
N GLY A 178 -2.85 -6.68 -22.72
CA GLY A 178 -4.04 -7.00 -21.96
C GLY A 178 -3.77 -7.16 -20.46
N VAL A 179 -4.83 -6.93 -19.68
CA VAL A 179 -4.83 -7.15 -18.25
C VAL A 179 -5.59 -8.42 -17.96
N ARG A 180 -4.96 -9.34 -17.23
CA ARG A 180 -5.49 -10.67 -16.94
C ARG A 180 -5.85 -10.77 -15.47
N THR A 181 -7.04 -11.27 -15.18
CA THR A 181 -7.34 -11.71 -13.82
C THR A 181 -6.63 -13.02 -13.55
N MET A 182 -6.18 -13.18 -12.30
CA MET A 182 -5.45 -14.37 -11.89
C MET A 182 -6.39 -15.31 -11.17
N THR A 183 -6.30 -16.59 -11.48
CA THR A 183 -7.00 -17.62 -10.73
C THR A 183 -6.55 -17.60 -9.28
N TRP A 184 -7.50 -17.29 -8.41
CA TRP A 184 -7.35 -17.37 -6.97
C TRP A 184 -7.76 -18.77 -6.50
N PRO A 185 -7.16 -19.36 -5.45
CA PRO A 185 -7.70 -20.58 -4.86
C PRO A 185 -9.20 -20.40 -4.56
N LYS A 186 -10.01 -21.44 -4.80
CA LYS A 186 -11.49 -21.39 -4.79
C LYS A 186 -12.16 -20.88 -3.51
N ASP A 187 -11.39 -20.55 -2.48
CA ASP A 187 -11.90 -19.98 -1.24
C ASP A 187 -12.14 -18.48 -1.46
N PHE A 188 -13.40 -18.08 -1.25
CA PHE A 188 -13.90 -16.71 -1.30
C PHE A 188 -12.99 -15.73 -0.54
N GLY A 189 -13.12 -14.43 -0.82
CA GLY A 189 -12.38 -13.36 -0.14
C GLY A 189 -12.21 -12.12 -1.00
N THR A 190 -12.08 -10.97 -0.36
CA THR A 190 -11.62 -9.75 -1.03
C THR A 190 -10.11 -9.80 -1.19
N CYS A 191 -9.56 -8.97 -2.06
CA CYS A 191 -8.13 -8.77 -2.12
C CYS A 191 -7.77 -7.30 -2.12
N SER A 192 -6.58 -7.01 -1.61
CA SER A 192 -5.93 -5.71 -1.72
C SER A 192 -4.54 -5.90 -2.36
N SER A 193 -4.06 -4.89 -3.07
CA SER A 193 -2.74 -4.88 -3.71
C SER A 193 -1.88 -3.78 -3.12
N GLY A 194 -0.68 -4.13 -2.67
CA GLY A 194 0.27 -3.22 -2.01
C GLY A 194 1.34 -2.66 -2.96
N GLY A 195 1.27 -2.97 -4.26
CA GLY A 195 2.19 -2.44 -5.27
C GLY A 195 2.88 -3.50 -6.11
N ILE A 196 3.78 -3.05 -6.98
CA ILE A 196 4.49 -3.87 -7.95
C ILE A 196 5.94 -3.41 -8.11
N SER A 197 6.86 -4.37 -8.17
CA SER A 197 8.26 -4.11 -8.45
C SER A 197 8.51 -3.82 -9.94
N ARG A 198 9.69 -3.29 -10.28
CA ARG A 198 10.11 -3.11 -11.67
C ARG A 198 10.21 -4.42 -12.44
N ALA A 199 10.45 -5.52 -11.76
CA ALA A 199 10.49 -6.86 -12.35
C ALA A 199 9.10 -7.47 -12.59
N GLY A 200 8.02 -6.76 -12.26
CA GLY A 200 6.65 -7.26 -12.45
C GLY A 200 6.18 -8.22 -11.36
N VAL A 201 6.81 -8.19 -10.18
CA VAL A 201 6.32 -8.91 -9.00
C VAL A 201 5.43 -7.99 -8.19
N ALA A 202 4.14 -8.29 -8.16
CA ALA A 202 3.17 -7.60 -7.33
C ALA A 202 3.07 -8.24 -5.94
N VAL A 203 2.67 -7.46 -4.95
CA VAL A 203 2.27 -7.97 -3.64
C VAL A 203 0.79 -7.72 -3.40
N ILE A 204 0.14 -8.74 -2.87
CA ILE A 204 -1.30 -8.78 -2.67
C ILE A 204 -1.62 -9.40 -1.32
N THR A 205 -2.79 -9.09 -0.80
CA THR A 205 -3.32 -9.65 0.44
C THR A 205 -4.68 -10.24 0.18
N GLN A 206 -4.88 -11.51 0.57
CA GLN A 206 -6.19 -12.10 0.71
C GLN A 206 -6.83 -11.62 1.99
N GLU A 207 -8.04 -11.10 1.89
CA GLU A 207 -8.84 -10.70 3.04
C GLU A 207 -10.09 -11.60 3.11
N HIS A 208 -10.35 -12.16 4.30
CA HIS A 208 -11.61 -12.86 4.55
C HIS A 208 -12.14 -12.51 5.93
N PRO A 209 -13.30 -11.85 6.03
CA PRO A 209 -13.85 -11.40 7.32
C PRO A 209 -14.53 -12.52 8.14
N GLY A 210 -14.28 -13.81 7.85
CA GLY A 210 -15.15 -14.87 8.39
C GLY A 210 -14.72 -16.33 8.28
N PHE A 211 -13.64 -16.65 7.57
CA PHE A 211 -13.08 -18.00 7.57
C PHE A 211 -11.82 -17.99 8.41
N ARG A 212 -11.90 -18.54 9.62
CA ARG A 212 -10.74 -19.09 10.31
C ARG A 212 -10.88 -20.60 10.22
N THR A 213 -10.03 -21.26 9.45
CA THR A 213 -9.86 -22.71 9.65
C THR A 213 -8.74 -22.91 10.66
N HIS A 214 -8.66 -24.07 11.31
CA HIS A 214 -7.62 -24.34 12.31
C HIS A 214 -6.20 -24.11 11.75
N ASP A 215 -6.03 -24.19 10.42
CA ASP A 215 -4.73 -24.06 9.75
C ASP A 215 -4.56 -22.77 8.92
N LEU A 216 -5.63 -22.00 8.68
CA LEU A 216 -5.59 -20.78 7.85
C LEU A 216 -6.15 -19.58 8.60
N VAL A 217 -5.26 -18.62 8.88
CA VAL A 217 -5.61 -17.31 9.45
C VAL A 217 -5.52 -16.26 8.37
N TYR A 218 -6.58 -15.48 8.23
CA TYR A 218 -6.64 -14.31 7.37
C TYR A 218 -6.27 -13.05 8.17
N PRO A 219 -5.68 -12.02 7.51
CA PRO A 219 -5.34 -11.95 6.09
C PRO A 219 -4.17 -12.87 5.66
N ARG A 220 -4.00 -13.11 4.35
CA ARG A 220 -2.89 -13.90 3.80
C ARG A 220 -2.13 -13.13 2.72
N ALA A 221 -0.87 -12.84 2.97
CA ALA A 221 -0.01 -12.15 2.01
C ALA A 221 0.49 -13.10 0.91
N ALA A 222 0.59 -12.60 -0.31
CA ALA A 222 1.15 -13.32 -1.45
C ALA A 222 1.91 -12.37 -2.39
N THR A 223 2.77 -12.96 -3.20
CA THR A 223 3.29 -12.34 -4.42
C THR A 223 2.49 -12.82 -5.62
N MET A 224 2.37 -11.97 -6.63
CA MET A 224 1.71 -12.28 -7.89
C MET A 224 2.59 -11.86 -9.06
N THR A 225 2.70 -12.72 -10.05
CA THR A 225 3.28 -12.44 -11.36
C THR A 225 2.31 -12.92 -12.44
N THR A 226 2.63 -12.68 -13.72
CA THR A 226 1.85 -13.25 -14.84
C THR A 226 1.88 -14.78 -14.87
N ALA A 227 2.81 -15.43 -14.16
CA ALA A 227 2.90 -16.88 -14.06
C ALA A 227 2.00 -17.48 -12.95
N GLY A 228 1.51 -16.66 -12.02
CA GLY A 228 0.65 -17.14 -10.93
C GLY A 228 0.82 -16.39 -9.62
N ILE A 229 0.16 -16.92 -8.59
CA ILE A 229 0.18 -16.41 -7.22
C ILE A 229 1.01 -17.36 -6.34
N ARG A 230 1.84 -16.79 -5.48
CA ARG A 230 2.62 -17.52 -4.48
C ARG A 230 2.47 -16.88 -3.12
N TYR A 231 1.90 -17.60 -2.16
CA TYR A 231 1.76 -17.13 -0.78
C TYR A 231 3.10 -16.92 -0.10
N LEU A 232 3.17 -15.86 0.71
CA LEU A 232 4.29 -15.60 1.60
C LEU A 232 4.22 -16.56 2.81
N LYS A 233 5.37 -16.86 3.38
CA LYS A 233 5.45 -17.75 4.54
C LYS A 233 4.89 -17.04 5.76
N ALA A 234 3.99 -17.71 6.48
CA ALA A 234 3.47 -17.29 7.79
C ALA A 234 3.54 -18.48 8.77
N PRO A 235 3.81 -18.23 10.07
CA PRO A 235 3.64 -19.23 11.12
C PRO A 235 2.17 -19.68 11.22
N ALA A 236 1.94 -20.89 11.73
CA ALA A 236 0.58 -21.34 12.04
C ALA A 236 -0.10 -20.38 13.01
N GLY A 237 -1.39 -20.10 12.80
CA GLY A 237 -2.16 -19.18 13.63
C GLY A 237 -1.90 -17.68 13.38
N ILE A 238 -1.00 -17.31 12.46
CA ILE A 238 -0.63 -15.92 12.21
C ILE A 238 -1.08 -15.48 10.81
N GLY A 239 -1.92 -14.44 10.77
CA GLY A 239 -2.28 -13.74 9.53
C GLY A 239 -1.17 -12.79 9.07
N THR A 240 -1.13 -12.48 7.78
CA THR A 240 -0.17 -11.54 7.18
C THR A 240 -0.85 -10.68 6.11
N SER A 241 -0.53 -9.39 6.05
CA SER A 241 -0.81 -8.52 4.90
C SER A 241 0.50 -8.11 4.25
N ALA A 242 0.56 -8.01 2.93
CA ALA A 242 1.67 -7.37 2.22
C ALA A 242 1.22 -6.00 1.73
N ASP A 243 1.65 -4.98 2.47
CA ASP A 243 1.20 -3.59 2.26
C ASP A 243 2.11 -2.84 1.28
N ALA A 244 3.39 -3.23 1.12
CA ALA A 244 4.31 -2.62 0.14
C ALA A 244 5.43 -3.55 -0.35
N ILE A 245 5.95 -3.26 -1.55
CA ILE A 245 7.13 -3.90 -2.15
C ILE A 245 8.12 -2.85 -2.68
N SER A 246 9.43 -3.11 -2.53
CA SER A 246 10.47 -2.21 -3.04
C SER A 246 10.61 -2.30 -4.57
N PRO A 247 11.08 -1.24 -5.25
CA PRO A 247 11.26 -1.25 -6.70
C PRO A 247 12.06 -2.45 -7.24
N ASN A 248 13.09 -2.91 -6.54
CA ASN A 248 13.88 -4.10 -6.92
C ASN A 248 13.26 -5.44 -6.46
N GLY A 249 12.11 -5.43 -5.78
CA GLY A 249 11.44 -6.61 -5.25
C GLY A 249 12.10 -7.28 -4.05
N LYS A 250 13.20 -6.72 -3.52
CA LYS A 250 13.97 -7.29 -2.39
C LYS A 250 13.22 -7.20 -1.08
N TYR A 251 12.53 -6.09 -0.83
CA TYR A 251 11.79 -5.87 0.41
C TYR A 251 10.30 -5.97 0.14
N ILE A 252 9.65 -6.89 0.83
CA ILE A 252 8.21 -6.93 1.00
C ILE A 252 7.95 -6.61 2.45
N VAL A 253 7.13 -5.59 2.72
CA VAL A 253 6.75 -5.19 4.07
C VAL A 253 5.25 -5.24 4.21
N GLY A 254 4.81 -5.55 5.41
CA GLY A 254 3.41 -5.44 5.78
C GLY A 254 3.21 -5.79 7.25
N ARG A 255 2.03 -6.28 7.62
CA ARG A 255 1.67 -6.51 9.02
C ARG A 255 1.41 -7.98 9.31
N THR A 256 1.68 -8.40 10.54
CA THR A 256 1.28 -9.70 11.08
C THR A 256 0.03 -9.53 11.95
N TYR A 257 -0.79 -10.56 12.03
CA TYR A 257 -2.07 -10.52 12.76
C TYR A 257 -2.21 -11.74 13.67
N LEU A 258 -2.68 -11.50 14.89
CA LEU A 258 -3.14 -12.53 15.81
C LEU A 258 -4.58 -12.16 16.18
N ASP A 259 -5.51 -13.08 15.96
CA ASP A 259 -6.94 -12.84 16.22
C ASP A 259 -7.47 -11.55 15.60
N GLU A 260 -7.19 -11.31 14.32
CA GLU A 260 -7.57 -10.09 13.56
C GLU A 260 -6.91 -8.79 14.04
N SER A 261 -6.19 -8.82 15.17
CA SER A 261 -5.46 -7.67 15.68
C SER A 261 -4.05 -7.62 15.08
N PRO A 262 -3.62 -6.48 14.52
CA PRO A 262 -2.25 -6.31 14.06
C PRO A 262 -1.30 -6.46 15.25
N THR A 263 -0.26 -7.27 15.08
CA THR A 263 0.79 -7.52 16.08
C THR A 263 2.08 -6.75 15.80
N GLY A 264 2.13 -6.05 14.65
CA GLY A 264 3.24 -5.19 14.27
C GLY A 264 3.60 -5.30 12.79
N VAL A 265 4.62 -4.54 12.40
CA VAL A 265 5.17 -4.53 11.04
C VAL A 265 6.28 -5.56 10.90
N ALA A 266 6.28 -6.28 9.77
CA ALA A 266 7.29 -7.27 9.45
C ALA A 266 7.79 -7.17 8.01
N ARG A 267 9.04 -7.59 7.80
CA ARG A 267 9.56 -7.96 6.49
C ARG A 267 9.08 -9.37 6.17
N LEU A 268 8.43 -9.54 5.03
CA LEU A 268 7.84 -10.80 4.58
C LEU A 268 8.74 -11.48 3.55
N SER A 269 8.57 -12.78 3.38
CA SER A 269 9.36 -13.58 2.44
C SER A 269 8.59 -14.84 2.01
N THR A 270 8.90 -15.35 0.83
CA THR A 270 8.39 -16.64 0.33
C THR A 270 9.10 -17.85 0.94
N THR A 271 10.26 -17.65 1.59
CA THR A 271 11.12 -18.75 2.09
C THR A 271 11.38 -18.69 3.58
N ARG A 272 11.11 -17.57 4.23
CA ARG A 272 11.37 -17.36 5.66
C ARG A 272 10.15 -16.80 6.35
N ASN A 273 9.97 -17.14 7.62
CA ASN A 273 8.94 -16.54 8.46
C ASN A 273 9.08 -15.01 8.50
N PRO A 274 7.98 -14.28 8.76
CA PRO A 274 8.00 -12.83 8.91
C PRO A 274 9.07 -12.39 9.93
N ALA A 275 9.89 -11.42 9.55
CA ALA A 275 10.91 -10.85 10.41
C ALA A 275 10.42 -9.48 10.94
N PRO A 276 10.12 -9.34 12.24
CA PRO A 276 9.59 -8.10 12.78
C PRO A 276 10.51 -6.90 12.55
N LEU A 277 9.95 -5.76 12.15
CA LEU A 277 10.64 -4.48 12.09
C LEU A 277 10.61 -3.83 13.47
N ARG A 278 11.59 -4.19 14.31
CA ARG A 278 11.69 -3.66 15.68
C ARG A 278 11.65 -2.13 15.69
N GLY A 279 10.87 -1.55 16.60
CA GLY A 279 10.68 -0.10 16.71
C GLY A 279 9.71 0.52 15.70
N ALA A 280 9.11 -0.26 14.79
CA ALA A 280 8.06 0.24 13.88
C ALA A 280 6.72 0.50 14.61
N GLY A 281 6.43 -0.22 15.70
CA GLY A 281 5.14 -0.13 16.39
C GLY A 281 3.98 -0.60 15.50
N ASP A 282 2.87 0.14 15.53
CA ASP A 282 1.60 -0.21 14.88
C ASP A 282 1.41 0.54 13.55
N MET A 283 2.48 1.11 12.99
CA MET A 283 2.39 1.82 11.72
C MET A 283 1.82 0.92 10.63
N ARG A 284 0.93 1.46 9.80
CA ARG A 284 0.49 0.84 8.55
C ARG A 284 1.47 1.23 7.44
N PRO A 285 2.28 0.29 6.91
CA PRO A 285 3.21 0.60 5.83
C PRO A 285 2.46 1.00 4.57
N VAL A 286 3.03 1.92 3.79
CA VAL A 286 2.48 2.34 2.49
C VAL A 286 3.53 2.11 1.38
N ALA A 287 4.80 2.38 1.65
CA ALA A 287 5.86 2.19 0.67
C ALA A 287 7.20 1.85 1.32
N VAL A 288 8.09 1.21 0.55
CA VAL A 288 9.43 0.82 0.99
C VAL A 288 10.46 1.04 -0.12
N THR A 289 11.66 1.53 0.22
CA THR A 289 12.76 1.72 -0.73
C THR A 289 13.62 0.46 -0.87
N ASP A 290 14.48 0.43 -1.89
CA ASP A 290 15.52 -0.60 -2.08
C ASP A 290 16.62 -0.60 -1.00
N THR A 291 16.62 0.40 -0.12
CA THR A 291 17.48 0.48 1.06
C THR A 291 16.78 0.06 2.34
N GLY A 292 15.49 -0.30 2.27
CA GLY A 292 14.69 -0.75 3.41
C GLY A 292 14.10 0.39 4.26
N VAL A 293 14.07 1.63 3.75
CA VAL A 293 13.34 2.72 4.41
C VAL A 293 11.86 2.53 4.13
N VAL A 294 11.07 2.44 5.20
CA VAL A 294 9.62 2.26 5.13
C VAL A 294 8.95 3.59 5.48
N VAL A 295 7.88 3.93 4.78
CA VAL A 295 6.99 5.04 5.15
C VAL A 295 5.57 4.53 5.32
N GLY A 296 4.80 5.20 6.17
CA GLY A 296 3.43 4.79 6.46
C GLY A 296 2.73 5.76 7.39
N VAL A 297 1.66 5.28 8.01
CA VAL A 297 0.80 6.08 8.89
C VAL A 297 0.61 5.39 10.23
N GLU A 298 0.65 6.15 11.31
CA GLU A 298 0.31 5.70 12.65
C GLU A 298 -0.47 6.80 13.39
N ASN A 299 -1.63 6.48 13.96
CA ASN A 299 -2.46 7.42 14.74
C ASN A 299 -2.73 8.76 13.99
N GLY A 300 -3.01 8.67 12.69
CA GLY A 300 -3.25 9.85 11.84
C GLY A 300 -2.01 10.70 11.59
N ARG A 301 -0.80 10.17 11.80
CA ARG A 301 0.48 10.83 11.51
C ARG A 301 1.30 10.08 10.48
N ALA A 302 1.91 10.84 9.58
CA ALA A 302 2.91 10.34 8.65
C ALA A 302 4.21 9.99 9.39
N VAL A 303 4.66 8.75 9.25
CA VAL A 303 5.87 8.24 9.90
C VAL A 303 6.79 7.57 8.91
N SER A 304 8.09 7.55 9.21
CA SER A 304 9.07 6.69 8.55
C SER A 304 9.72 5.74 9.53
N TRP A 305 10.16 4.58 9.05
CA TRP A 305 10.99 3.66 9.78
C TRP A 305 12.26 3.38 8.98
N ALA A 306 13.41 3.53 9.63
CA ALA A 306 14.70 3.19 9.06
C ALA A 306 15.65 2.76 10.17
N ASN A 307 16.44 1.70 9.92
CA ASN A 307 17.48 1.22 10.83
C ASN A 307 16.97 0.98 12.27
N GLY A 308 15.78 0.38 12.43
CA GLY A 308 15.21 0.06 13.73
C GLY A 308 14.57 1.24 14.48
N ARG A 309 14.47 2.43 13.85
CA ARG A 309 13.89 3.61 14.47
C ARG A 309 12.75 4.17 13.63
N LYS A 310 11.59 4.31 14.28
CA LYS A 310 10.47 5.10 13.76
C LYS A 310 10.69 6.60 14.03
N THR A 311 10.31 7.43 13.06
CA THR A 311 10.42 8.89 13.08
C THR A 311 9.10 9.49 12.63
N ASP A 312 8.55 10.39 13.44
CA ASP A 312 7.42 11.24 13.02
C ASP A 312 7.90 12.28 12.01
N LEU A 313 7.40 12.18 10.78
CA LEU A 313 7.83 13.04 9.68
C LEU A 313 7.48 14.52 9.92
N THR A 314 6.44 14.83 10.70
CA THR A 314 6.09 16.20 11.08
C THR A 314 7.22 16.84 11.90
N SER A 315 7.75 16.09 12.86
CA SER A 315 8.77 16.59 13.80
C SER A 315 10.15 16.85 13.17
N VAL A 316 10.44 16.22 12.02
CA VAL A 316 11.72 16.32 11.32
C VAL A 316 11.64 17.12 10.01
N SER A 317 10.49 17.71 9.73
CA SER A 317 10.25 18.51 8.53
C SER A 317 10.15 19.99 8.88
N ARG A 318 10.68 20.85 8.02
CA ARG A 318 10.54 22.32 8.16
C ARG A 318 9.17 22.78 7.67
N LEU A 319 8.12 22.38 8.38
CA LEU A 319 6.73 22.71 8.05
C LEU A 319 6.36 24.13 8.51
N PRO A 320 5.46 24.82 7.79
CA PRO A 320 4.82 26.02 8.32
C PRO A 320 4.11 25.75 9.66
N ARG A 321 3.96 26.78 10.49
CA ARG A 321 3.31 26.66 11.80
C ARG A 321 1.87 26.14 11.63
N GLY A 322 1.50 25.15 12.45
CA GLY A 322 0.17 24.54 12.43
C GLY A 322 -0.04 23.42 11.41
N TRP A 323 0.95 23.16 10.54
CA TRP A 323 0.85 22.05 9.59
C TRP A 323 1.23 20.73 10.27
N VAL A 324 0.47 19.68 9.96
CA VAL A 324 0.74 18.31 10.44
C VAL A 324 0.67 17.35 9.27
N LEU A 325 1.68 16.48 9.10
CA LEU A 325 1.63 15.45 8.06
C LEU A 325 0.76 14.30 8.56
N THR A 326 -0.35 14.07 7.88
CA THR A 326 -1.39 13.12 8.32
C THR A 326 -1.39 11.82 7.53
N ASP A 327 -0.87 11.84 6.31
CA ASP A 327 -0.86 10.67 5.42
C ASP A 327 0.40 10.64 4.55
N VAL A 328 0.73 9.47 4.01
CA VAL A 328 1.83 9.24 3.08
C VAL A 328 1.32 8.45 1.88
N ALA A 329 1.66 8.92 0.68
CA ALA A 329 1.28 8.26 -0.56
C ALA A 329 2.41 7.42 -1.18
N GLY A 330 3.66 7.68 -0.80
CA GLY A 330 4.79 6.88 -1.27
C GLY A 330 6.15 7.50 -0.98
N ILE A 331 7.20 6.71 -1.22
CA ILE A 331 8.61 7.12 -1.17
C ILE A 331 9.32 6.65 -2.43
N ASN A 332 10.13 7.52 -3.05
CA ASN A 332 10.91 7.17 -4.23
C ASN A 332 12.35 6.74 -3.87
N PRO A 333 13.15 6.22 -4.82
CA PRO A 333 14.52 5.76 -4.55
C PRO A 333 15.48 6.83 -4.03
N LYS A 334 15.17 8.12 -4.23
CA LYS A 334 15.94 9.26 -3.69
C LYS A 334 15.56 9.60 -2.25
N GLY A 335 14.62 8.86 -1.65
CA GLY A 335 14.10 9.12 -0.31
C GLY A 335 13.13 10.31 -0.25
N GLN A 336 12.66 10.81 -1.40
CA GLN A 336 11.62 11.83 -1.41
C GLN A 336 10.27 11.18 -1.13
N ILE A 337 9.45 11.85 -0.33
CA ILE A 337 8.18 11.32 0.16
C ILE A 337 7.05 12.23 -0.35
N ALA A 338 6.01 11.64 -0.92
CA ALA A 338 4.75 12.37 -1.14
C ALA A 338 3.84 12.14 0.06
N ALA A 339 3.35 13.22 0.64
CA ALA A 339 2.53 13.20 1.85
C ALA A 339 1.37 14.18 1.75
N THR A 340 0.37 13.97 2.59
CA THR A 340 -0.73 14.92 2.79
C THR A 340 -0.54 15.61 4.13
N ALA A 341 -0.58 16.93 4.13
CA ALA A 341 -0.56 17.76 5.34
C ALA A 341 -1.97 18.27 5.65
N SER A 342 -2.38 18.26 6.91
CA SER A 342 -3.47 19.09 7.43
C SER A 342 -2.94 20.53 7.63
N VAL A 343 -3.75 21.50 7.21
CA VAL A 343 -3.48 22.95 7.27
C VAL A 343 -4.62 23.59 8.06
N GLY A 344 -4.54 23.59 9.40
CA GLY A 344 -5.68 23.97 10.23
C GLY A 344 -6.80 22.91 10.24
N ASP A 345 -8.03 23.32 10.56
CA ASP A 345 -9.07 22.38 11.00
C ASP A 345 -9.75 21.57 9.89
N ARG A 346 -9.69 22.03 8.63
CA ARG A 346 -10.41 21.37 7.51
C ARG A 346 -9.68 21.35 6.18
N GLU A 347 -8.48 21.91 6.11
CA GLU A 347 -7.75 22.03 4.85
C GLU A 347 -6.66 20.99 4.76
N THR A 348 -6.42 20.48 3.54
CA THR A 348 -5.30 19.61 3.26
C THR A 348 -4.45 20.11 2.10
N ALA A 349 -3.17 19.78 2.14
CA ALA A 349 -2.20 20.07 1.11
C ALA A 349 -1.37 18.83 0.77
N ALA A 350 -1.32 18.48 -0.51
CA ALA A 350 -0.33 17.57 -1.04
C ALA A 350 1.06 18.22 -0.98
N VAL A 351 2.02 17.53 -0.39
CA VAL A 351 3.39 18.00 -0.23
C VAL A 351 4.40 16.95 -0.67
N ARG A 352 5.59 17.44 -1.04
CA ARG A 352 6.79 16.64 -1.27
C ARG A 352 7.80 16.94 -0.17
N LEU A 353 8.26 15.90 0.50
CA LEU A 353 9.37 15.96 1.44
C LEU A 353 10.65 15.56 0.69
N THR A 354 11.69 16.40 0.77
CA THR A 354 13.00 16.10 0.18
C THR A 354 14.05 16.00 1.29
N PRO A 355 14.79 14.88 1.39
CA PRO A 355 15.89 14.76 2.35
C PRO A 355 16.86 15.93 2.22
N GLN A 356 17.12 16.62 3.32
CA GLN A 356 18.17 17.63 3.37
C GLN A 356 19.48 16.91 3.68
N GLY A 357 20.29 16.68 2.65
CA GLY A 357 21.64 16.18 2.83
C GLY A 357 22.45 17.16 3.70
N ARG A 358 23.56 16.68 4.29
CA ARG A 358 24.62 17.61 4.70
C ARG A 358 24.95 18.42 3.44
N ALA A 359 24.75 19.74 3.48
CA ALA A 359 25.54 20.61 2.63
C ALA A 359 26.98 20.13 2.84
N ARG A 360 27.62 19.60 1.78
CA ARG A 360 29.04 19.29 1.83
C ARG A 360 29.71 20.64 2.08
N ARG A 361 29.98 20.93 3.34
CA ARG A 361 30.89 21.98 3.75
C ARG A 361 32.30 21.45 3.53
#